data_AF-A0A4Q9M5R3-F1
#
_entry.id   AF-A0A4Q9M5R3-F1
#
_cell.length_a   1.000
_cell.length_b   1.000
_cell.length_c   1.000
_cell.angle_alpha   90.00
_cell.angle_beta   90.00
_cell.angle_gamma   90.00
#
_symmetry.space_group_name_H-M   'P 1'
#
loop_
_entity.id
_entity.type
_entity.pdbx_description
1 polymer ?
#
loop_
_entity_poly.entity_id
_entity_poly.type
_entity_poly.pdbx_seq_one_letter_code
_entity_poly.pdbx_strand_id
1 'polypeptide(L)'
;VDWVIELLNMLIKVIYGGEGSNYTKERILLESVLVLIYRNCHANMERNFALPGLSTRHAKKDMRKTFHEILKRMEERGPNEYRARRKSKYVIPDAVGKGAA
;
A
#
# COMPACT_ATOMS: atom_id res chain seq x y z
N VAL A 1 -6.85 -6.59 8.56
CA VAL A 1 -5.47 -6.09 8.71
C VAL A 1 -5.56 -4.78 9.47
N ASP A 2 -4.71 -4.59 10.47
CA ASP A 2 -4.77 -3.45 11.38
C ASP A 2 -4.25 -2.18 10.68
N TRP A 3 -5.12 -1.21 10.47
CA TRP A 3 -4.82 0.03 9.75
C TRP A 3 -3.69 0.83 10.42
N VAL A 4 -3.49 0.64 11.73
CA VAL A 4 -2.37 1.25 12.47
C VAL A 4 -1.03 0.69 12.01
N ILE A 5 -0.96 -0.63 11.83
CA ILE A 5 0.24 -1.33 11.35
C ILE A 5 0.54 -0.93 9.90
N GLU A 6 -0.50 -0.82 9.05
CA GLU A 6 -0.34 -0.35 7.67
C GLU A 6 0.15 1.11 7.61
N LEU A 7 -0.38 1.99 8.46
CA LEU A 7 0.04 3.39 8.54
C LEU A 7 1.50 3.51 9.00
N LEU A 8 1.90 2.76 10.03
CA LEU A 8 3.30 2.72 10.48
C LEU A 8 4.23 2.21 9.39
N ASN A 9 3.83 1.18 8.66
CA ASN A 9 4.61 0.67 7.53
C ASN A 9 4.75 1.72 6.42
N MET A 10 3.71 2.48 6.11
CA MET A 10 3.79 3.57 5.13
C MET A 10 4.76 4.67 5.59
N LEU A 11 4.64 5.10 6.85
CA LEU A 11 5.52 6.14 7.41
C LEU A 11 6.99 5.70 7.36
N ILE A 12 7.28 4.47 7.82
CA ILE A 12 8.65 3.94 7.89
C ILE A 12 9.22 3.67 6.50
N LYS A 13 8.44 3.16 5.54
CA LYS A 13 8.98 2.70 4.25
C LYS A 13 8.91 3.73 3.13
N VAL A 14 7.93 4.64 3.18
CA VAL A 14 7.62 5.54 2.07
C VAL A 14 7.95 6.98 2.41
N ILE A 15 7.63 7.44 3.61
CA ILE A 15 7.80 8.84 3.99
C ILE A 15 9.19 9.10 4.58
N TYR A 16 9.61 8.27 5.54
CA TYR A 16 10.87 8.43 6.27
C TYR A 16 11.92 7.39 5.89
N GLY A 17 11.52 6.36 5.16
CA GLY A 17 12.42 5.38 4.59
C GLY A 17 13.12 5.99 3.40
N GLY A 18 14.33 6.48 3.58
CA GLY A 18 15.16 6.97 2.48
C GLY A 18 15.45 5.88 1.44
N GLU A 19 16.27 6.22 0.43
CA GLU A 19 16.61 5.32 -0.69
C GLU A 19 17.41 4.06 -0.29
N GLY A 20 17.77 3.92 0.98
CA GLY A 20 18.55 2.82 1.53
C GLY A 20 17.73 1.59 1.96
N SER A 21 18.41 0.44 2.00
CA SER A 21 17.88 -0.82 2.52
C SER A 21 17.57 -0.71 4.03
N ASN A 22 16.30 -0.52 4.39
CA ASN A 22 15.83 -0.42 5.78
C ASN A 22 15.45 -1.80 6.38
N TYR A 23 16.05 -2.89 5.89
CA TYR A 23 15.57 -4.25 6.15
C TYR A 23 16.04 -4.88 7.47
N THR A 24 16.89 -4.21 8.26
CA THR A 24 17.30 -4.71 9.57
C THR A 24 16.25 -4.40 10.64
N LYS A 25 15.73 -5.46 11.31
CA LYS A 25 14.71 -5.35 12.36
C LYS A 25 15.09 -4.36 13.46
N GLU A 26 16.37 -4.35 13.86
CA GLU A 26 16.91 -3.45 14.87
C GLU A 26 16.77 -1.99 14.48
N ARG A 27 17.10 -1.67 13.22
CA ARG A 27 16.99 -0.32 12.68
C ARG A 27 15.54 0.14 12.60
N ILE A 28 14.64 -0.73 12.16
CA ILE A 28 13.19 -0.47 12.15
C ILE A 28 12.69 -0.14 13.56
N LEU A 29 13.09 -0.93 14.56
CA LEU A 29 12.68 -0.69 15.95
C LEU A 29 13.20 0.66 16.47
N LEU A 30 14.46 0.98 16.21
CA LEU A 30 15.08 2.24 16.65
C LEU A 30 14.45 3.46 15.96
N GLU A 31 14.24 3.39 14.64
CA GLU A 31 13.67 4.48 13.86
C GLU A 31 12.15 4.64 14.09
N SER A 32 11.43 3.58 14.48
CA SER A 32 9.98 3.64 14.68
C SER A 32 9.53 4.67 15.72
N VAL A 33 10.28 4.82 16.82
CA VAL A 33 10.00 5.81 17.87
C VAL A 33 10.22 7.23 17.33
N LEU A 34 11.31 7.43 16.57
CA LEU A 34 11.62 8.72 15.95
C LEU A 34 10.58 9.12 14.90
N VAL A 35 10.10 8.15 14.11
CA VAL A 35 9.02 8.34 13.14
C VAL A 35 7.74 8.82 13.82
N LEU A 36 7.37 8.25 14.96
CA LEU A 36 6.20 8.68 15.73
C LEU A 36 6.38 10.09 16.32
N ILE A 37 7.55 10.39 16.88
CA ILE A 37 7.86 11.72 17.41
C ILE A 37 7.79 12.77 16.29
N TYR A 38 8.45 12.49 15.16
CA TYR A 38 8.46 13.40 14.02
C TYR A 38 7.05 13.64 13.46
N ARG A 39 6.24 12.58 13.34
CA ARG A 39 4.82 12.69 12.96
C ARG A 39 4.05 13.59 13.92
N ASN A 40 4.25 13.46 15.23
CA ASN A 40 3.58 14.29 16.23
C ASN A 40 4.01 15.76 16.14
N CYS A 41 5.29 16.03 15.91
CA CYS A 41 5.79 17.38 15.66
C CYS A 41 5.12 18.01 14.43
N HIS A 42 5.05 17.26 13.32
CA HIS A 42 4.41 17.73 12.09
C HIS A 42 2.92 18.01 12.30
N ALA A 43 2.20 17.12 12.98
CA ALA A 43 0.79 17.33 13.32
C ALA A 43 0.58 18.55 14.22
N ASN A 44 1.51 18.82 15.15
CA ASN A 44 1.47 20.02 15.98
C ASN A 44 1.67 21.29 15.15
N MET A 45 2.64 21.29 14.24
CA MET A 45 2.84 22.42 13.31
C MET A 45 1.60 22.64 12.44
N GLU A 46 1.06 21.60 11.81
CA GLU A 46 -0.15 21.71 10.99
C GLU A 46 -1.32 22.36 11.74
N ARG A 47 -1.54 21.96 13.01
CA ARG A 47 -2.59 22.55 13.86
C ARG A 47 -2.34 24.01 14.18
N ASN A 48 -1.11 24.36 14.58
CA ASN A 48 -0.77 25.75 14.95
C ASN A 48 -0.86 26.71 13.76
N PHE A 49 -0.55 26.23 12.55
CA PHE A 49 -0.66 27.02 11.32
C PHE A 49 -2.06 26.96 10.68
N ALA A 50 -3.05 26.38 11.35
CA ALA A 50 -4.40 26.15 10.81
C ALA A 50 -4.40 25.51 9.41
N LEU A 51 -3.38 24.68 9.12
CA LEU A 51 -3.34 23.95 7.87
C LEU A 51 -4.48 22.92 7.89
N PRO A 52 -5.33 22.83 6.85
CA PRO A 52 -6.57 22.04 6.93
C PRO A 52 -6.39 20.51 7.00
N GLY A 53 -5.19 20.03 7.35
CA GLY A 53 -4.85 18.62 7.39
C GLY A 53 -5.12 17.92 6.07
N LEU A 54 -5.00 18.59 4.91
CA LEU A 54 -5.31 17.98 3.60
C LEU A 54 -4.50 16.68 3.35
N SER A 55 -3.31 16.58 3.94
CA SER A 55 -2.41 15.43 3.92
C SER A 55 -2.90 14.25 4.76
N THR A 56 -3.57 14.50 5.89
CA THR A 56 -3.93 13.50 6.91
C THR A 56 -5.43 13.26 7.06
N ARG A 57 -6.25 14.19 6.57
CA ARG A 57 -7.70 14.08 6.52
C ARG A 57 -8.05 13.16 5.37
N HIS A 58 -8.07 11.87 5.66
CA HIS A 58 -8.65 10.85 4.81
C HIS A 58 -10.16 11.11 4.68
N ALA A 59 -10.55 12.08 3.85
CA ALA A 59 -11.88 12.06 3.26
C ALA A 59 -12.02 10.71 2.55
N LYS A 60 -13.21 10.10 2.60
CA LYS A 60 -13.49 8.88 1.81
C LYS A 60 -13.05 9.18 0.38
N LYS A 61 -11.98 8.51 -0.08
CA LYS A 61 -11.41 8.74 -1.39
C LYS A 61 -12.52 8.48 -2.41
N ASP A 62 -12.80 9.45 -3.26
CA ASP A 62 -13.74 9.24 -4.35
C ASP A 62 -13.09 8.31 -5.37
N MET A 63 -13.42 7.02 -5.26
CA MET A 63 -12.88 5.96 -6.09
C MET A 63 -13.68 5.77 -7.38
N ARG A 64 -14.73 6.56 -7.65
CA ARG A 64 -15.60 6.39 -8.83
C ARG A 64 -14.81 6.41 -10.12
N LYS A 65 -13.89 7.37 -10.28
CA LYS A 65 -13.00 7.47 -11.45
C LYS A 65 -12.09 6.25 -11.58
N THR A 66 -11.50 5.80 -10.47
CA THR A 66 -10.62 4.63 -10.45
C THR A 66 -11.38 3.37 -10.86
N PHE A 67 -12.58 3.15 -10.30
CA PHE A 67 -13.41 2.01 -10.66
C PHE A 67 -13.88 2.08 -12.12
N HIS A 68 -14.22 3.26 -12.62
CA HIS A 68 -14.58 3.44 -14.03
C HIS A 68 -13.45 3.03 -14.98
N GLU A 69 -12.22 3.49 -14.74
CA GLU A 69 -11.06 3.13 -15.56
C GLU A 69 -10.71 1.63 -15.45
N ILE A 70 -10.85 1.05 -14.25
CA ILE A 70 -10.64 -0.39 -14.05
C ILE A 70 -11.67 -1.19 -14.85
N LEU A 71 -12.96 -0.85 -14.74
CA LEU A 71 -14.04 -1.54 -15.45
C LEU A 71 -13.84 -1.45 -16.96
N LYS A 72 -13.55 -0.26 -17.49
CA LYS A 72 -13.23 -0.07 -18.92
C LYS A 72 -12.08 -0.98 -19.37
N ARG A 73 -11.00 -1.03 -18.60
CA ARG A 73 -9.85 -1.90 -18.90
C ARG A 73 -10.19 -3.39 -18.79
N MET A 74 -11.08 -3.76 -17.88
CA MET A 74 -11.56 -5.14 -17.73
C MET A 74 -12.45 -5.55 -18.91
N GLU A 75 -13.30 -4.66 -19.43
CA GLU A 75 -14.11 -4.92 -20.63
C GLU A 75 -13.21 -5.08 -21.87
N GLU A 76 -12.28 -4.15 -22.10
CA GLU A 76 -11.34 -4.22 -23.22
C GLU A 76 -10.51 -5.51 -23.20
N ARG A 77 -9.98 -5.87 -22.01
CA ARG A 77 -9.09 -7.00 -21.87
C ARG A 77 -9.80 -8.31 -21.59
N GLY A 78 -11.06 -8.34 -21.14
CA GLY A 78 -11.75 -9.56 -20.71
C GLY A 78 -10.85 -10.50 -19.90
N PRO A 79 -10.24 -10.07 -18.77
CA PRO A 79 -9.24 -10.88 -18.05
C PRO A 79 -9.84 -12.16 -17.45
N ASN A 80 -11.15 -12.16 -17.20
CA ASN A 80 -11.89 -13.29 -16.62
C ASN A 80 -12.46 -14.24 -17.69
N GLU A 81 -12.29 -13.91 -18.97
CA GLU A 81 -12.78 -14.73 -20.08
C GLU A 81 -11.68 -15.64 -20.60
N TYR A 82 -12.04 -16.90 -20.87
CA TYR A 82 -11.18 -17.77 -21.63
C TYR A 82 -11.10 -17.28 -23.09
N ARG A 83 -9.90 -16.88 -23.52
CA ARG A 83 -9.61 -16.55 -24.92
C ARG A 83 -8.57 -17.51 -25.46
N ALA A 84 -8.94 -18.26 -26.49
CA ALA A 84 -8.05 -19.20 -27.15
C ALA A 84 -6.74 -18.49 -27.56
N ARG A 85 -5.60 -19.17 -27.38
CA ARG A 85 -4.23 -18.69 -27.65
C ARG A 85 -3.66 -17.67 -26.64
N ARG A 86 -4.36 -17.27 -25.57
CA ARG A 86 -3.73 -16.56 -24.44
C ARG A 86 -2.77 -17.49 -23.69
N LYS A 87 -1.53 -17.05 -23.51
CA LYS A 87 -0.53 -17.71 -22.69
C LYS A 87 -0.42 -17.00 -21.34
N SER A 88 -0.26 -17.75 -20.26
CA SER A 88 0.13 -17.18 -18.97
C SER A 88 1.66 -17.02 -18.94
N LYS A 89 2.15 -15.95 -18.31
CA LYS A 89 3.60 -15.78 -18.06
C LYS A 89 4.10 -16.76 -17.00
N TYR A 90 3.21 -17.15 -16.10
CA TYR A 90 3.49 -18.05 -14.99
C TYR A 90 2.36 -19.06 -14.88
N VAL A 91 2.71 -20.33 -14.65
CA VAL A 91 1.76 -21.41 -14.39
C VAL A 91 1.84 -21.69 -12.90
N ILE A 92 0.71 -21.54 -12.21
CA ILE A 92 0.65 -21.83 -10.77
C ILE A 92 0.73 -23.35 -10.61
N PRO A 93 1.72 -23.89 -9.88
CA PRO A 93 1.81 -25.32 -9.62
C PRO A 93 0.60 -25.78 -8.80
N ASP A 94 0.03 -26.93 -9.16
CA ASP A 94 -0.99 -27.57 -8.32
C ASP A 94 -0.34 -28.12 -7.04
N ALA A 95 -0.44 -27.34 -5.96
CA ALA A 95 0.07 -27.72 -4.66
C ALA A 95 -0.79 -28.79 -3.98
N VAL A 96 -2.08 -28.89 -4.33
CA VAL A 96 -3.01 -29.87 -3.74
C VAL A 96 -2.70 -31.25 -4.30
N GLY A 97 -2.55 -31.37 -5.63
CA GLY A 97 -2.12 -32.62 -6.27
C GLY A 97 -0.73 -33.08 -5.83
N LYS A 98 0.19 -32.15 -5.55
CA LYS A 98 1.53 -32.48 -5.03
C LYS A 98 1.56 -32.89 -3.56
N GLY A 99 0.61 -32.42 -2.75
CA GLY A 99 0.52 -32.77 -1.33
C GLY A 99 -0.27 -34.04 -1.04
N ALA A 100 -1.02 -34.54 -2.02
CA ALA A 100 -1.80 -35.77 -1.93
C ALA A 100 -1.04 -37.04 -2.34
N ALA A 101 0.25 -36.91 -2.70
CA ALA A 101 1.16 -38.01 -3.05
C ALA A 101 2.13 -38.32 -1.91
#